data_AF-A0A381VCG5-F1
#
_entry.id   AF-A0A381VCG5-F1
#
_cell.length_a   1.000
_cell.length_b   1.000
_cell.length_c   1.000
_cell.angle_alpha   90.00
_cell.angle_beta   90.00
_cell.angle_gamma   90.00
#
_symmetry.space_group_name_H-M   'P 1'
#
loop_
_entity.id
_entity.type
_entity.pdbx_description
1 polymer ?
#
loop_
_entity_poly.entity_id
_entity_poly.type
_entity_poly.pdbx_seq_one_letter_code
_entity_poly.pdbx_strand_id
1 'polypeptide(L)'
;MTGLLTNLLLIDEAIKKNNEILKEKIISPVVIVGLPRTGSTMTHRLLAADPNHTAMLWWEGRNPAMLKNEIRGNPEERMALGKAEVDAVVAASPDALKIHPWDYKGADEEILLLEHTFFSTVPESFMRLPSYSKWIEKQDHIHAYKQLKIILQYLQWQNPGREKKRWILKSPHHLGFIDKLLQVFPDSKVIQTHRDPHKTVPSFCSMCANLFEPLTNTYDKNMIGNHWANKLAKVLEHCMNISNANPNHFLNLEFNKMIKDPLTEMKAVYDFINEDFNNQTENAMKAWKEENKHEMGAHHYSLEEFGLESSFIDDHFKDYINQYIK
;
A
#
# COMPACT_ATOMS: atom_id res chain seq x y z
N MET A 1 -0.05 -15.30 12.66
CA MET A 1 1.38 -15.40 13.03
C MET A 1 2.06 -16.64 12.45
N THR A 2 1.57 -17.86 12.68
CA THR A 2 2.22 -19.09 12.15
C THR A 2 2.39 -19.07 10.63
N GLY A 3 1.34 -18.69 9.87
CA GLY A 3 1.44 -18.59 8.40
C GLY A 3 2.52 -17.64 7.91
N LEU A 4 2.68 -16.49 8.58
CA LEU A 4 3.73 -15.51 8.27
C LEU A 4 5.14 -16.12 8.39
N LEU A 5 5.39 -16.83 9.51
CA LEU A 5 6.68 -17.49 9.73
C LEU A 5 6.90 -18.65 8.75
N THR A 6 5.87 -19.44 8.47
CA THR A 6 5.93 -20.52 7.47
C THR A 6 6.36 -19.98 6.11
N ASN A 7 5.75 -18.88 5.65
CA ASN A 7 6.10 -18.25 4.38
C ASN A 7 7.57 -17.79 4.34
N LEU A 8 8.07 -17.15 5.40
CA LEU A 8 9.49 -16.75 5.45
C LEU A 8 10.43 -17.96 5.40
N LEU A 9 10.15 -19.01 6.16
CA LEU A 9 10.99 -20.21 6.18
C LEU A 9 11.00 -20.92 4.82
N LEU A 10 9.87 -20.96 4.12
CA LEU A 10 9.78 -21.53 2.77
C LEU A 10 10.54 -20.68 1.74
N ILE A 11 10.47 -19.35 1.83
CA ILE A 11 11.27 -18.45 0.98
C ILE A 11 12.76 -18.66 1.24
N ASP A 12 13.18 -18.73 2.50
CA ASP A 12 14.58 -19.00 2.87
C ASP A 12 15.06 -20.36 2.34
N GLU A 13 14.24 -21.40 2.44
CA GLU A 13 14.54 -22.73 1.89
C GLU A 13 14.68 -22.67 0.37
N ALA A 14 13.80 -21.93 -0.32
CA ALA A 14 13.86 -21.78 -1.76
C ALA A 14 15.11 -21.00 -2.21
N ILE A 15 15.51 -19.95 -1.48
CA ILE A 15 16.74 -19.18 -1.73
C ILE A 15 17.99 -20.05 -1.55
N LYS A 16 18.03 -20.91 -0.52
CA LYS A 16 19.14 -21.85 -0.31
C LYS A 16 19.31 -22.81 -1.48
N LYS A 17 18.20 -23.22 -2.12
CA LYS A 17 18.20 -24.13 -3.27
C LYS A 17 18.46 -23.40 -4.60
N ASN A 18 18.03 -22.14 -4.71
CA ASN A 18 18.01 -21.38 -5.96
C ASN A 18 18.64 -19.99 -5.72
N ASN A 19 19.97 -19.92 -5.73
CA ASN A 19 20.69 -18.69 -5.41
C ASN A 19 20.46 -17.56 -6.43
N GLU A 20 19.91 -17.87 -7.61
CA GLU A 20 19.57 -16.89 -8.62
C GLU A 20 18.39 -15.99 -8.23
N ILE A 21 17.57 -16.38 -7.25
CA ILE A 21 16.52 -15.52 -6.69
C ILE A 21 17.12 -14.18 -6.23
N LEU A 22 18.24 -14.22 -5.52
CA LEU A 22 18.89 -13.00 -5.00
C LEU A 22 19.57 -12.17 -6.11
N LYS A 23 19.70 -12.73 -7.32
CA LYS A 23 20.25 -12.04 -8.50
C LYS A 23 19.19 -11.30 -9.31
N GLU A 24 17.90 -11.56 -9.06
CA GLU A 24 16.80 -10.79 -9.64
C GLU A 24 17.00 -9.30 -9.35
N LYS A 25 16.79 -8.45 -10.35
CA LYS A 25 16.94 -7.00 -10.19
C LYS A 25 15.57 -6.37 -10.08
N ILE A 26 15.36 -5.62 -9.01
CA ILE A 26 14.22 -4.70 -8.87
C ILE A 26 14.72 -3.34 -9.36
N ILE A 27 14.46 -3.03 -10.63
CA ILE A 27 14.99 -1.83 -11.29
C ILE A 27 13.97 -0.71 -11.17
N SER A 28 14.40 0.41 -10.57
CA SER A 28 13.68 1.67 -10.42
C SER A 28 12.18 1.49 -10.11
N PRO A 29 11.81 0.84 -8.99
CA PRO A 29 10.41 0.62 -8.68
C PRO A 29 9.68 1.97 -8.52
N VAL A 30 8.44 2.02 -8.99
CA VAL A 30 7.54 3.14 -8.75
C VAL A 30 6.84 2.90 -7.42
N VAL A 31 6.88 3.88 -6.53
CA VAL A 31 6.34 3.75 -5.18
C VAL A 31 5.30 4.83 -4.95
N ILE A 32 4.07 4.44 -4.66
CA ILE A 32 3.00 5.38 -4.34
C ILE A 32 2.87 5.48 -2.82
N VAL A 33 2.90 6.70 -2.32
CA VAL A 33 2.78 7.00 -0.89
C VAL A 33 1.80 8.15 -0.68
N GLY A 34 1.15 8.18 0.48
CA GLY A 34 0.19 9.21 0.83
C GLY A 34 -0.68 8.76 1.98
N LEU A 35 -1.44 9.69 2.55
CA LEU A 35 -2.46 9.32 3.51
C LEU A 35 -3.47 8.35 2.86
N PRO A 36 -4.11 7.48 3.63
CA PRO A 36 -5.26 6.73 3.15
C PRO A 36 -6.30 7.69 2.55
N ARG A 37 -7.01 7.25 1.49
CA ARG A 37 -8.08 8.02 0.81
C ARG A 37 -7.62 9.25 0.01
N THR A 38 -6.35 9.31 -0.39
CA THR A 38 -5.79 10.35 -1.30
C THR A 38 -5.85 9.98 -2.79
N GLY A 39 -6.50 8.88 -3.16
CA GLY A 39 -6.52 8.37 -4.55
C GLY A 39 -5.33 7.47 -4.90
N SER A 40 -4.52 7.08 -3.91
CA SER A 40 -3.39 6.16 -4.09
C SER A 40 -3.79 4.79 -4.66
N THR A 41 -4.92 4.22 -4.26
CA THR A 41 -5.42 2.94 -4.84
C THR A 41 -5.75 3.07 -6.33
N MET A 42 -6.42 4.14 -6.75
CA MET A 42 -6.72 4.36 -8.16
C MET A 42 -5.43 4.57 -8.98
N THR A 43 -4.51 5.36 -8.45
CA THR A 43 -3.16 5.56 -9.04
C THR A 43 -2.43 4.23 -9.21
N HIS A 44 -2.42 3.41 -8.16
CA HIS A 44 -1.76 2.11 -8.15
C HIS A 44 -2.35 1.16 -9.18
N ARG A 45 -3.68 1.04 -9.21
CA ARG A 45 -4.38 0.12 -10.11
C ARG A 45 -4.28 0.56 -11.58
N LEU A 46 -4.31 1.87 -11.86
CA LEU A 46 -4.07 2.38 -13.21
C LEU A 46 -2.66 2.06 -13.70
N LEU A 47 -1.63 2.26 -12.87
CA LEU A 47 -0.26 1.88 -13.22
C LEU A 47 -0.11 0.36 -13.37
N ALA A 48 -0.72 -0.43 -12.48
CA ALA A 48 -0.66 -1.89 -12.52
C ALA A 48 -1.45 -2.50 -13.69
N ALA A 49 -2.36 -1.75 -14.31
CA ALA A 49 -3.07 -2.18 -15.52
C ALA A 49 -2.16 -2.22 -16.75
N ASP A 50 -1.05 -1.48 -16.78
CA ASP A 50 -0.10 -1.53 -17.88
C ASP A 50 0.61 -2.90 -17.95
N PRO A 51 0.62 -3.59 -19.10
CA PRO A 51 1.27 -4.89 -19.23
C PRO A 51 2.80 -4.88 -18.98
N ASN A 52 3.46 -3.73 -19.10
CA ASN A 52 4.88 -3.51 -18.79
C ASN A 52 5.13 -3.32 -17.28
N HIS A 53 4.08 -3.20 -16.49
CA HIS A 53 4.15 -3.06 -15.04
C HIS A 53 3.73 -4.34 -14.33
N THR A 54 4.18 -4.46 -13.09
CA THR A 54 3.75 -5.50 -12.15
C THR A 54 3.58 -4.92 -10.77
N ALA A 55 2.63 -5.45 -10.02
CA ALA A 55 2.41 -5.13 -8.61
C ALA A 55 2.26 -6.43 -7.84
N MET A 56 2.39 -6.37 -6.51
CA MET A 56 2.01 -7.50 -5.67
C MET A 56 0.51 -7.72 -5.82
N LEU A 57 0.09 -8.96 -6.08
CA LEU A 57 -1.32 -9.33 -6.08
C LEU A 57 -1.76 -9.71 -4.66
N TRP A 58 -3.04 -9.52 -4.32
CA TRP A 58 -3.55 -9.86 -2.98
C TRP A 58 -3.14 -11.27 -2.53
N TRP A 59 -3.36 -12.28 -3.37
CA TRP A 59 -3.02 -13.67 -3.05
C TRP A 59 -1.51 -13.87 -2.79
N GLU A 60 -0.63 -13.09 -3.45
CA GLU A 60 0.82 -13.09 -3.21
C GLU A 60 1.16 -12.46 -1.86
N GLY A 61 0.44 -11.42 -1.46
CA GLY A 61 0.60 -10.79 -0.14
C GLY A 61 0.25 -11.74 1.01
N ARG A 62 -0.74 -12.61 0.80
CA ARG A 62 -1.19 -13.61 1.80
C ARG A 62 -0.33 -14.86 1.81
N ASN A 63 0.03 -15.37 0.63
CA ASN A 63 0.78 -16.61 0.45
C ASN A 63 1.93 -16.41 -0.56
N PRO A 64 3.00 -15.66 -0.20
CA PRO A 64 4.08 -15.33 -1.13
C PRO A 64 4.94 -16.53 -1.50
N ALA A 65 5.11 -17.50 -0.58
CA ALA A 65 5.98 -18.65 -0.74
C ALA A 65 5.30 -19.77 -1.52
N MET A 66 5.98 -20.35 -2.53
CA MET A 66 5.47 -21.52 -3.25
C MET A 66 5.24 -22.70 -2.29
N LEU A 67 4.15 -23.42 -2.49
CA LEU A 67 3.88 -24.65 -1.75
C LEU A 67 4.79 -25.78 -2.24
N LYS A 68 5.02 -26.79 -1.39
CA LYS A 68 6.02 -27.85 -1.62
C LYS A 68 5.90 -28.57 -2.98
N ASN A 69 4.67 -28.76 -3.46
CA ASN A 69 4.37 -29.47 -4.70
C ASN A 69 3.98 -28.52 -5.85
N GLU A 70 4.07 -27.21 -5.63
CA GLU A 70 3.71 -26.21 -6.64
C GLU A 70 4.84 -26.06 -7.66
N ILE A 71 4.46 -25.91 -8.93
CA ILE A 71 5.41 -25.72 -10.03
C ILE A 71 5.65 -24.23 -10.22
N ARG A 72 6.92 -23.83 -10.34
CA ARG A 72 7.31 -22.43 -10.66
C ARG A 72 6.55 -21.94 -11.89
N GLY A 73 5.92 -20.77 -11.78
CA GLY A 73 5.08 -20.19 -12.83
C GLY A 73 3.64 -20.68 -12.85
N ASN A 74 3.26 -21.65 -11.99
CA ASN A 74 1.89 -22.15 -11.90
C ASN A 74 1.32 -22.11 -10.46
N PRO A 75 0.88 -20.94 -9.96
CA PRO A 75 0.49 -20.74 -8.56
C PRO A 75 -0.98 -21.12 -8.25
N GLU A 76 -1.53 -22.14 -8.92
CA GLU A 76 -2.96 -22.50 -8.84
C GLU A 76 -3.48 -22.67 -7.40
N GLU A 77 -2.74 -23.38 -6.55
CA GLU A 77 -3.17 -23.68 -5.19
C GLU A 77 -3.18 -22.44 -4.30
N ARG A 78 -2.14 -21.60 -4.38
CA ARG A 78 -2.09 -20.35 -3.59
C ARG A 78 -3.10 -19.32 -4.06
N MET A 79 -3.35 -19.25 -5.37
CA MET A 79 -4.43 -18.45 -5.91
C MET A 79 -5.80 -18.91 -5.40
N ALA A 80 -6.03 -20.23 -5.31
CA ALA A 80 -7.25 -20.78 -4.74
C ALA A 80 -7.41 -20.45 -3.25
N LEU A 81 -6.33 -20.50 -2.47
CA LEU A 81 -6.32 -20.06 -1.06
C LEU A 81 -6.67 -18.58 -0.92
N GLY A 82 -6.04 -17.72 -1.74
CA GLY A 82 -6.35 -16.28 -1.77
C GLY A 82 -7.81 -16.01 -2.15
N LYS A 83 -8.34 -16.73 -3.14
CA LYS A 83 -9.75 -16.62 -3.52
C LYS A 83 -10.68 -17.05 -2.37
N ALA A 84 -10.40 -18.19 -1.73
CA ALA A 84 -11.20 -18.69 -0.63
C ALA A 84 -11.22 -17.72 0.57
N GLU A 85 -10.10 -17.04 0.84
CA GLU A 85 -10.03 -15.99 1.86
C GLU A 85 -10.94 -14.81 1.51
N VAL A 86 -10.85 -14.28 0.29
CA VAL A 86 -11.70 -13.17 -0.17
C VAL A 86 -13.18 -13.57 -0.14
N ASP A 87 -13.53 -14.74 -0.66
CA ASP A 87 -14.91 -15.25 -0.64
C ASP A 87 -15.46 -15.34 0.80
N ALA A 88 -14.65 -15.82 1.75
CA ALA A 88 -15.05 -15.94 3.16
C ALA A 88 -15.28 -14.57 3.81
N VAL A 89 -14.43 -13.59 3.53
CA VAL A 89 -14.59 -12.23 4.07
C VAL A 89 -15.84 -11.56 3.50
N VAL A 90 -16.07 -11.67 2.18
CA VAL A 90 -17.28 -11.14 1.52
C VAL A 90 -18.55 -11.80 2.06
N ALA A 91 -18.51 -13.12 2.31
CA ALA A 91 -19.63 -13.85 2.90
C ALA A 91 -19.91 -13.42 4.35
N ALA A 92 -18.88 -13.11 5.13
CA ALA A 92 -19.01 -12.67 6.52
C ALA A 92 -19.51 -11.22 6.64
N SER A 93 -19.09 -10.34 5.73
CA SER A 93 -19.52 -8.94 5.69
C SER A 93 -19.52 -8.42 4.25
N PRO A 94 -20.70 -8.33 3.60
CA PRO A 94 -20.82 -7.77 2.26
C PRO A 94 -20.34 -6.30 2.18
N ASP A 95 -20.42 -5.57 3.28
CA ASP A 95 -19.95 -4.18 3.38
C ASP A 95 -18.42 -4.07 3.45
N ALA A 96 -17.69 -5.18 3.66
CA ALA A 96 -16.24 -5.15 3.76
C ALA A 96 -15.56 -4.76 2.43
N LEU A 97 -16.19 -5.01 1.29
CA LEU A 97 -15.74 -4.54 -0.03
C LEU A 97 -15.77 -3.01 -0.17
N LYS A 98 -16.60 -2.31 0.64
CA LYS A 98 -16.62 -0.84 0.69
C LYS A 98 -15.43 -0.29 1.48
N ILE A 99 -14.91 -1.08 2.43
CA ILE A 99 -13.76 -0.73 3.27
C ILE A 99 -12.48 -0.89 2.46
N HIS A 100 -12.26 -2.09 1.90
CA HIS A 100 -11.18 -2.42 0.98
C HIS A 100 -11.73 -3.30 -0.15
N PRO A 101 -11.61 -2.89 -1.43
CA PRO A 101 -12.11 -3.65 -2.57
C PRO A 101 -11.20 -4.86 -2.87
N TRP A 102 -11.34 -5.91 -2.04
CA TRP A 102 -10.58 -7.15 -2.18
C TRP A 102 -10.89 -7.86 -3.49
N ASP A 103 -9.87 -7.97 -4.32
CA ASP A 103 -9.80 -8.92 -5.42
C ASP A 103 -8.55 -9.75 -5.19
N TYR A 104 -8.69 -11.07 -5.10
CA TYR A 104 -7.55 -11.96 -4.88
C TYR A 104 -6.48 -11.80 -5.97
N LYS A 105 -6.87 -11.42 -7.20
CA LYS A 105 -5.98 -11.10 -8.34
C LYS A 105 -5.66 -9.61 -8.49
N GLY A 106 -6.25 -8.75 -7.67
CA GLY A 106 -6.04 -7.32 -7.73
C GLY A 106 -4.66 -6.94 -7.20
N ALA A 107 -4.09 -5.87 -7.77
CA ALA A 107 -2.91 -5.21 -7.22
C ALA A 107 -3.22 -4.67 -5.81
N ASP A 108 -2.32 -4.95 -4.85
CA ASP A 108 -2.50 -4.58 -3.45
C ASP A 108 -1.21 -4.11 -2.76
N GLU A 109 -1.34 -3.70 -1.51
CA GLU A 109 -0.28 -3.07 -0.73
C GLU A 109 0.75 -4.08 -0.21
N GLU A 110 2.04 -3.84 -0.50
CA GLU A 110 3.14 -4.68 -0.01
C GLU A 110 3.38 -4.61 1.51
N ILE A 111 2.56 -3.84 2.23
CA ILE A 111 2.45 -3.89 3.69
C ILE A 111 2.13 -5.29 4.22
N LEU A 112 1.47 -6.13 3.40
CA LEU A 112 1.23 -7.55 3.70
C LEU A 112 2.52 -8.37 3.64
N LEU A 113 3.45 -8.04 2.74
CA LEU A 113 4.78 -8.65 2.72
C LEU A 113 5.62 -8.17 3.91
N LEU A 114 5.53 -6.89 4.26
CA LEU A 114 6.18 -6.34 5.46
C LEU A 114 5.65 -6.99 6.74
N GLU A 115 4.37 -7.37 6.79
CA GLU A 115 3.77 -8.08 7.94
C GLU A 115 4.51 -9.38 8.27
N HIS A 116 5.08 -10.05 7.27
CA HIS A 116 5.87 -11.26 7.49
C HIS A 116 7.09 -11.04 8.38
N THR A 117 7.62 -9.81 8.39
CA THR A 117 8.77 -9.42 9.21
C THR A 117 8.38 -8.98 10.63
N PHE A 118 7.08 -8.88 10.93
CA PHE A 118 6.52 -8.25 12.14
C PHE A 118 6.77 -6.73 12.26
N PHE A 119 7.26 -6.09 11.19
CA PHE A 119 7.41 -4.64 11.08
C PHE A 119 6.33 -4.10 10.13
N SER A 120 5.06 -4.18 10.56
CA SER A 120 3.93 -3.69 9.79
C SER A 120 2.91 -2.99 10.69
N THR A 121 2.26 -1.97 10.15
CA THR A 121 1.15 -1.29 10.84
C THR A 121 -0.19 -2.00 10.61
N VAL A 122 -0.21 -3.14 9.90
CA VAL A 122 -1.41 -3.95 9.68
C VAL A 122 -2.07 -4.39 11.01
N PRO A 123 -1.36 -5.02 11.98
CA PRO A 123 -1.99 -5.47 13.22
C PRO A 123 -2.65 -4.35 14.03
N GLU A 124 -2.03 -3.18 14.12
CA GLU A 124 -2.60 -2.05 14.87
C GLU A 124 -3.77 -1.37 14.14
N SER A 125 -3.97 -1.65 12.84
CA SER A 125 -5.08 -1.09 12.07
C SER A 125 -6.43 -1.75 12.36
N PHE A 126 -6.43 -2.94 12.95
CA PHE A 126 -7.64 -3.67 13.35
C PHE A 126 -7.61 -4.23 14.79
N MET A 127 -6.52 -4.03 15.55
CA MET A 127 -6.43 -4.42 16.97
C MET A 127 -5.84 -3.33 17.86
N ARG A 128 -6.29 -3.28 19.11
CA ARG A 128 -5.76 -2.35 20.12
C ARG A 128 -4.40 -2.80 20.64
N LEU A 129 -3.31 -2.35 20.01
CA LEU A 129 -1.94 -2.77 20.34
C LEU A 129 -1.01 -1.58 20.69
N PRO A 130 -1.29 -0.79 21.75
CA PRO A 130 -0.53 0.43 22.04
C PRO A 130 0.95 0.19 22.34
N SER A 131 1.30 -0.93 22.97
CA SER A 131 2.71 -1.29 23.24
C SER A 131 3.45 -1.66 21.96
N TYR A 132 2.80 -2.40 21.05
CA TYR A 132 3.37 -2.74 19.74
C TYR A 132 3.52 -1.49 18.88
N SER A 133 2.51 -0.63 18.84
CA SER A 133 2.52 0.63 18.11
C SER A 133 3.70 1.54 18.51
N LYS A 134 3.91 1.71 19.82
CA LYS A 134 5.07 2.46 20.35
C LYS A 134 6.40 1.78 20.05
N TRP A 135 6.43 0.44 20.05
CA TRP A 135 7.64 -0.32 19.76
C TRP A 135 8.02 -0.19 18.28
N ILE A 136 7.10 -0.44 17.35
CA ILE A 136 7.35 -0.44 15.91
C ILE A 136 7.81 0.93 15.40
N GLU A 137 7.23 2.02 15.93
CA GLU A 137 7.64 3.39 15.58
C GLU A 137 9.08 3.74 15.99
N LYS A 138 9.64 3.02 16.97
CA LYS A 138 11.01 3.24 17.45
C LYS A 138 12.05 2.34 16.77
N GLN A 139 11.62 1.36 16.00
CA GLN A 139 12.55 0.44 15.35
C GLN A 139 13.18 1.06 14.11
N ASP A 140 14.35 0.56 13.73
CA ASP A 140 14.89 0.79 12.40
C ASP A 140 14.29 -0.23 11.42
N HIS A 141 13.46 0.25 10.50
CA HIS A 141 12.76 -0.59 9.51
C HIS A 141 13.66 -1.02 8.35
N ILE A 142 14.94 -0.66 8.33
CA ILE A 142 15.85 -1.03 7.24
C ILE A 142 15.90 -2.55 7.00
N HIS A 143 15.79 -3.35 8.07
CA HIS A 143 15.72 -4.81 7.95
C HIS A 143 14.44 -5.25 7.21
N ALA A 144 13.30 -4.67 7.55
CA ALA A 144 12.02 -4.96 6.92
C ALA A 144 12.02 -4.62 5.42
N TYR A 145 12.59 -3.48 5.03
CA TYR A 145 12.72 -3.10 3.61
C TYR A 145 13.73 -3.98 2.84
N LYS A 146 14.84 -4.38 3.47
CA LYS A 146 15.76 -5.38 2.87
C LYS A 146 15.06 -6.71 2.64
N GLN A 147 14.24 -7.15 3.59
CA GLN A 147 13.45 -8.36 3.44
C GLN A 147 12.36 -8.20 2.38
N LEU A 148 11.69 -7.04 2.32
CA LEU A 148 10.74 -6.72 1.25
C LEU A 148 11.41 -6.87 -0.12
N LYS A 149 12.62 -6.35 -0.32
CA LYS A 149 13.38 -6.54 -1.57
C LYS A 149 13.60 -8.01 -1.90
N ILE A 150 13.98 -8.83 -0.92
CA ILE A 150 14.17 -10.28 -1.10
C ILE A 150 12.84 -10.95 -1.50
N ILE A 151 11.73 -10.58 -0.86
CA ILE A 151 10.42 -11.14 -1.18
C ILE A 151 9.98 -10.71 -2.59
N LEU A 152 10.20 -9.45 -2.99
CA LEU A 152 9.93 -8.98 -4.35
C LEU A 152 10.79 -9.72 -5.39
N GLN A 153 12.07 -9.94 -5.11
CA GLN A 153 12.94 -10.78 -5.95
C GLN A 153 12.41 -12.21 -6.07
N TYR A 154 11.92 -12.78 -4.97
CA TYR A 154 11.28 -14.10 -4.96
C TYR A 154 9.99 -14.14 -5.78
N LEU A 155 9.12 -13.13 -5.63
CA LEU A 155 7.89 -12.97 -6.41
C LEU A 155 8.16 -12.74 -7.91
N GLN A 156 9.28 -12.08 -8.24
CA GLN A 156 9.76 -11.91 -9.61
C GLN A 156 10.26 -13.24 -10.18
N TRP A 157 11.16 -13.91 -9.49
CA TRP A 157 11.71 -15.20 -9.91
C TRP A 157 10.61 -16.24 -10.13
N GLN A 158 9.63 -16.35 -9.24
CA GLN A 158 8.60 -17.41 -9.34
C GLN A 158 7.66 -17.23 -10.55
N ASN A 159 7.62 -16.04 -11.18
CA ASN A 159 6.72 -15.71 -12.27
C ASN A 159 7.51 -15.31 -13.54
N PRO A 160 7.80 -16.27 -14.44
CA PRO A 160 8.58 -16.01 -15.64
C PRO A 160 8.01 -14.87 -16.50
N GLY A 161 8.87 -13.93 -16.89
CA GLY A 161 8.51 -12.73 -17.64
C GLY A 161 8.28 -11.50 -16.74
N ARG A 162 8.11 -11.68 -15.43
CA ARG A 162 7.96 -10.56 -14.48
C ARG A 162 9.25 -9.76 -14.32
N GLU A 163 10.41 -10.37 -14.61
CA GLU A 163 11.72 -9.68 -14.63
C GLU A 163 11.84 -8.59 -15.70
N LYS A 164 10.94 -8.60 -16.69
CA LYS A 164 10.87 -7.59 -17.76
C LYS A 164 9.94 -6.43 -17.40
N LYS A 165 9.30 -6.48 -16.22
CA LYS A 165 8.28 -5.53 -15.80
C LYS A 165 8.79 -4.65 -14.68
N ARG A 166 8.27 -3.43 -14.62
CA ARG A 166 8.57 -2.50 -13.52
C ARG A 166 7.64 -2.73 -12.33
N TRP A 167 8.21 -2.76 -11.13
CA TRP A 167 7.43 -2.91 -9.91
C TRP A 167 6.72 -1.61 -9.54
N ILE A 168 5.41 -1.72 -9.29
CA ILE A 168 4.57 -0.66 -8.74
C ILE A 168 4.17 -1.06 -7.31
N LEU A 169 4.74 -0.36 -6.35
CA LEU A 169 4.50 -0.53 -4.92
C LEU A 169 3.56 0.57 -4.43
N LYS A 170 2.76 0.28 -3.42
CA LYS A 170 1.90 1.26 -2.77
C LYS A 170 1.64 0.84 -1.34
N SER A 171 1.97 1.70 -0.39
CA SER A 171 1.42 1.61 0.96
C SER A 171 1.51 2.94 1.71
N PRO A 172 0.47 3.31 2.48
CA PRO A 172 0.58 4.38 3.47
C PRO A 172 1.68 4.14 4.51
N HIS A 173 2.07 2.88 4.76
CA HIS A 173 3.16 2.53 5.67
C HIS A 173 4.48 3.22 5.30
N HIS A 174 4.72 3.43 4.01
CA HIS A 174 5.91 4.12 3.54
C HIS A 174 6.03 5.55 4.07
N LEU A 175 4.94 6.24 4.44
CA LEU A 175 5.00 7.59 5.00
C LEU A 175 5.99 7.67 6.18
N GLY A 176 5.95 6.68 7.08
CA GLY A 176 6.80 6.67 8.27
C GLY A 176 8.24 6.24 8.05
N PHE A 177 8.55 5.66 6.87
CA PHE A 177 9.82 4.95 6.63
C PHE A 177 10.35 5.15 5.21
N ILE A 178 9.93 6.21 4.52
CA ILE A 178 10.29 6.47 3.12
C ILE A 178 11.81 6.66 2.96
N ASP A 179 12.49 7.15 4.00
CA ASP A 179 13.95 7.23 4.07
C ASP A 179 14.63 5.85 4.01
N LYS A 180 14.02 4.81 4.60
CA LYS A 180 14.52 3.43 4.54
C LYS A 180 14.24 2.80 3.19
N LEU A 181 13.08 3.11 2.61
CA LEU A 181 12.74 2.69 1.26
C LEU A 181 13.76 3.22 0.25
N LEU A 182 14.07 4.52 0.29
CA LEU A 182 15.05 5.14 -0.61
C LEU A 182 16.47 4.56 -0.41
N GLN A 183 16.82 4.12 0.80
CA GLN A 183 18.11 3.43 1.02
C GLN A 183 18.17 2.05 0.35
N VAL A 184 17.07 1.31 0.32
CA VAL A 184 17.01 -0.05 -0.26
C VAL A 184 16.77 -0.02 -1.78
N PHE A 185 16.01 0.96 -2.24
CA PHE A 185 15.66 1.22 -3.64
C PHE A 185 16.09 2.65 -4.02
N PRO A 186 17.40 2.91 -4.12
CA PRO A 186 17.92 4.27 -4.36
C PRO A 186 17.55 4.83 -5.73
N ASP A 187 17.15 3.98 -6.67
CA ASP A 187 16.68 4.36 -8.00
C ASP A 187 15.14 4.44 -8.10
N SER A 188 14.43 4.34 -6.97
CA SER A 188 12.96 4.41 -6.94
C SER A 188 12.44 5.79 -7.32
N LYS A 189 11.24 5.77 -7.90
CA LYS A 189 10.45 6.94 -8.28
C LYS A 189 9.22 7.00 -7.39
N VAL A 190 9.14 7.99 -6.52
CA VAL A 190 8.07 8.10 -5.52
C VAL A 190 6.99 9.04 -6.01
N ILE A 191 5.73 8.58 -5.98
CA ILE A 191 4.55 9.37 -6.26
C ILE A 191 3.86 9.65 -4.93
N GLN A 192 3.89 10.88 -4.47
CA GLN A 192 3.19 11.31 -3.27
C GLN A 192 1.79 11.83 -3.66
N THR A 193 0.75 11.24 -3.06
CA THR A 193 -0.64 11.61 -3.31
C THR A 193 -1.17 12.50 -2.21
N HIS A 194 -1.90 13.55 -2.59
CA HIS A 194 -2.32 14.61 -1.68
C HIS A 194 -3.83 14.80 -1.67
N ARG A 195 -4.40 14.89 -0.46
CA ARG A 195 -5.78 15.28 -0.19
C ARG A 195 -5.86 15.96 1.18
N ASP A 196 -6.84 16.83 1.34
CA ASP A 196 -7.12 17.55 2.58
C ASP A 196 -7.26 16.58 3.78
N PRO A 197 -6.42 16.74 4.84
CA PRO A 197 -6.47 15.93 6.05
C PRO A 197 -7.82 15.97 6.78
N HIS A 198 -8.59 17.05 6.66
CA HIS A 198 -9.95 17.14 7.19
C HIS A 198 -10.88 16.08 6.58
N LYS A 199 -10.55 15.57 5.38
CA LYS A 199 -11.30 14.51 4.70
C LYS A 199 -10.67 13.13 4.90
N THR A 200 -9.35 13.03 4.93
CA THR A 200 -8.66 11.73 4.99
C THR A 200 -8.58 11.16 6.40
N VAL A 201 -8.31 11.98 7.42
CA VAL A 201 -8.15 11.53 8.81
C VAL A 201 -9.42 10.87 9.36
N PRO A 202 -10.61 11.49 9.35
CA PRO A 202 -11.82 10.86 9.88
C PRO A 202 -12.21 9.61 9.07
N SER A 203 -11.96 9.61 7.76
CA SER A 203 -12.22 8.44 6.92
C SER A 203 -11.32 7.26 7.29
N PHE A 204 -10.04 7.50 7.59
CA PHE A 204 -9.15 6.44 8.03
C PHE A 204 -9.48 5.95 9.45
N CYS A 205 -9.83 6.86 10.37
CA CYS A 205 -10.29 6.48 11.70
C CYS A 205 -11.53 5.59 11.63
N SER A 206 -12.48 5.92 10.74
CA SER A 206 -13.66 5.07 10.50
C SER A 206 -13.30 3.72 9.92
N MET A 207 -12.36 3.67 8.98
CA MET A 207 -11.87 2.40 8.42
C MET A 207 -11.32 1.49 9.53
N CYS A 208 -10.41 2.01 10.37
CA CYS A 208 -9.87 1.27 11.50
C CYS A 208 -10.97 0.87 12.49
N ALA A 209 -11.89 1.78 12.82
CA ALA A 209 -12.97 1.48 13.74
C ALA A 209 -13.86 0.32 13.24
N ASN A 210 -14.22 0.29 11.95
CA ASN A 210 -14.99 -0.83 11.39
C ASN A 210 -14.21 -2.16 11.42
N LEU A 211 -12.88 -2.12 11.22
CA LEU A 211 -12.04 -3.32 11.32
C LEU A 211 -11.82 -3.81 12.77
N PHE A 212 -11.80 -2.88 13.73
CA PHE A 212 -11.66 -3.17 15.15
C PHE A 212 -12.91 -3.83 15.74
N GLU A 213 -14.10 -3.33 15.39
CA GLU A 213 -15.38 -3.69 16.00
C GLU A 213 -15.61 -5.21 16.15
N PRO A 214 -15.42 -6.05 15.11
CA PRO A 214 -15.66 -7.49 15.25
C PRO A 214 -14.60 -8.24 16.08
N LEU A 215 -13.48 -7.60 16.44
CA LEU A 215 -12.30 -8.23 17.04
C LEU A 215 -12.02 -7.77 18.47
N THR A 216 -12.88 -6.94 19.06
CA THR A 216 -12.64 -6.33 20.38
C THR A 216 -13.89 -6.34 21.26
N ASN A 217 -13.67 -6.56 22.56
CA ASN A 217 -14.69 -6.32 23.59
C ASN A 217 -14.60 -4.89 24.16
N THR A 218 -13.60 -4.11 23.74
CA THR A 218 -13.39 -2.71 24.14
C THR A 218 -13.30 -1.85 22.89
N TYR A 219 -14.40 -1.21 22.54
CA TYR A 219 -14.53 -0.37 21.36
C TYR A 219 -14.68 1.10 21.76
N ASP A 220 -13.71 1.93 21.40
CA ASP A 220 -13.68 3.36 21.73
C ASP A 220 -13.17 4.14 20.51
N LYS A 221 -14.10 4.82 19.83
CA LYS A 221 -13.82 5.64 18.64
C LYS A 221 -12.92 6.84 18.96
N ASN A 222 -13.03 7.42 20.16
CA ASN A 222 -12.22 8.57 20.55
C ASN A 222 -10.75 8.15 20.74
N MET A 223 -10.52 6.99 21.34
CA MET A 223 -9.18 6.43 21.45
C MET A 223 -8.58 6.10 20.07
N ILE A 224 -9.37 5.50 19.17
CA ILE A 224 -8.94 5.19 17.79
C ILE A 224 -8.60 6.49 17.05
N GLY A 225 -9.45 7.51 17.15
CA GLY A 225 -9.26 8.84 16.57
C GLY A 225 -7.97 9.49 17.04
N ASN A 226 -7.81 9.61 18.36
CA ASN A 226 -6.59 10.18 18.96
C ASN A 226 -5.34 9.42 18.53
N HIS A 227 -5.38 8.08 18.53
CA HIS A 227 -4.23 7.27 18.13
C HIS A 227 -3.80 7.55 16.68
N TRP A 228 -4.74 7.44 15.74
CA TRP A 228 -4.43 7.53 14.33
C TRP A 228 -4.18 8.95 13.85
N ALA A 229 -4.90 9.95 14.36
CA ALA A 229 -4.69 11.34 13.96
C ALA A 229 -3.26 11.82 14.31
N ASN A 230 -2.80 11.54 15.54
CA ASN A 230 -1.43 11.85 15.97
C ASN A 230 -0.38 11.09 15.15
N LYS A 231 -0.60 9.80 14.89
CA LYS A 231 0.32 8.98 14.12
C LYS A 231 0.43 9.44 12.67
N LEU A 232 -0.71 9.70 12.02
CA LEU A 232 -0.78 10.17 10.64
C LEU A 232 -0.09 11.54 10.47
N ALA A 233 -0.29 12.46 11.41
CA ALA A 233 0.41 13.75 11.39
C ALA A 233 1.94 13.56 11.38
N LYS A 234 2.45 12.77 12.33
CA LYS A 234 3.88 12.48 12.48
C LYS A 234 4.49 11.81 11.25
N VAL A 235 3.85 10.77 10.70
CA VAL A 235 4.42 10.05 9.54
C VAL A 235 4.32 10.87 8.26
N LEU A 236 3.30 11.72 8.12
CA LEU A 236 3.19 12.61 6.97
C LEU A 236 4.26 13.70 7.00
N GLU A 237 4.49 14.31 8.17
CA GLU A 237 5.56 15.27 8.38
C GLU A 237 6.95 14.66 8.06
N HIS A 238 7.22 13.43 8.52
CA HIS A 238 8.44 12.71 8.14
C HIS A 238 8.58 12.59 6.62
N CYS A 239 7.53 12.10 5.94
CA CYS A 239 7.55 11.95 4.49
C CYS A 239 7.79 13.29 3.77
N MET A 240 7.17 14.38 4.24
CA MET A 240 7.39 15.71 3.69
C MET A 240 8.83 16.18 3.82
N ASN A 241 9.43 15.98 5.00
CA ASN A 241 10.82 16.36 5.22
C ASN A 241 11.77 15.61 4.28
N ILE A 242 11.53 14.31 4.07
CA ILE A 242 12.31 13.51 3.13
C ILE A 242 12.05 13.92 1.68
N SER A 243 10.80 14.19 1.28
CA SER A 243 10.49 14.58 -0.09
C SER A 243 11.06 15.96 -0.45
N ASN A 244 10.98 16.92 0.47
CA ASN A 244 11.58 18.26 0.33
C ASN A 244 13.10 18.19 0.21
N ALA A 245 13.76 17.26 0.89
CA ALA A 245 15.20 17.04 0.79
C ALA A 245 15.62 16.28 -0.49
N ASN A 246 14.69 15.60 -1.17
CA ASN A 246 14.97 14.73 -2.31
C ASN A 246 14.02 14.99 -3.50
N PRO A 247 13.83 16.23 -3.97
CA PRO A 247 12.75 16.59 -4.89
C PRO A 247 12.77 15.82 -6.22
N ASN A 248 13.95 15.39 -6.69
CA ASN A 248 14.07 14.62 -7.94
C ASN A 248 13.53 13.17 -7.84
N HIS A 249 13.36 12.66 -6.61
CA HIS A 249 12.79 11.34 -6.35
C HIS A 249 11.26 11.37 -6.22
N PHE A 250 10.63 12.54 -6.15
CA PHE A 250 9.22 12.67 -5.82
C PHE A 250 8.41 13.40 -6.91
N LEU A 251 7.22 12.88 -7.20
CA LEU A 251 6.18 13.55 -7.97
C LEU A 251 4.93 13.68 -7.09
N ASN A 252 4.36 14.89 -7.02
CA ASN A 252 3.15 15.14 -6.24
C ASN A 252 1.90 15.05 -7.14
N LEU A 253 0.90 14.27 -6.71
CA LEU A 253 -0.40 14.18 -7.37
C LEU A 253 -1.52 14.68 -6.45
N GLU A 254 -2.34 15.58 -6.96
CA GLU A 254 -3.49 16.12 -6.23
C GLU A 254 -4.74 15.26 -6.48
N PHE A 255 -5.40 14.83 -5.41
CA PHE A 255 -6.60 13.98 -5.48
C PHE A 255 -7.67 14.54 -6.43
N ASN A 256 -7.94 15.85 -6.36
CA ASN A 256 -8.98 16.48 -7.17
C ASN A 256 -8.66 16.42 -8.67
N LYS A 257 -7.39 16.58 -9.06
CA LYS A 257 -6.96 16.45 -10.45
C LYS A 257 -7.04 15.00 -10.91
N MET A 258 -6.58 14.08 -10.07
CA MET A 258 -6.60 12.65 -10.32
C MET A 258 -8.03 12.09 -10.52
N ILE A 259 -9.00 12.56 -9.74
CA ILE A 259 -10.42 12.19 -9.94
C ILE A 259 -10.99 12.83 -11.21
N LYS A 260 -10.67 14.10 -11.48
CA LYS A 260 -11.21 14.85 -12.61
C LYS A 260 -10.74 14.31 -13.96
N ASP A 261 -9.44 14.11 -14.11
CA ASP A 261 -8.83 13.63 -15.35
C ASP A 261 -7.61 12.72 -15.08
N PRO A 262 -7.84 11.45 -14.71
CA PRO A 262 -6.76 10.53 -14.36
C PRO A 262 -5.78 10.27 -15.50
N LEU A 263 -6.23 10.29 -16.77
CA LEU A 263 -5.33 10.00 -17.89
C LEU A 263 -4.33 11.14 -18.11
N THR A 264 -4.75 12.39 -17.89
CA THR A 264 -3.84 13.54 -17.94
C THR A 264 -2.81 13.47 -16.81
N GLU A 265 -3.22 13.13 -15.59
CA GLU A 265 -2.26 12.93 -14.48
C GLU A 265 -1.32 11.74 -14.73
N MET A 266 -1.81 10.65 -15.35
CA MET A 266 -0.95 9.51 -15.71
C MET A 266 0.10 9.86 -16.76
N LYS A 267 -0.17 10.78 -17.71
CA LYS A 267 0.87 11.26 -18.64
C LYS A 267 2.04 11.90 -17.89
N ALA A 268 1.75 12.76 -16.91
CA ALA A 268 2.78 13.37 -16.07
C ALA A 268 3.54 12.34 -15.24
N VAL A 269 2.87 11.28 -14.77
CA VAL A 269 3.54 10.16 -14.10
C VAL A 269 4.51 9.45 -15.04
N TYR A 270 4.08 9.13 -16.26
CA TYR A 270 4.90 8.43 -17.26
C TYR A 270 6.15 9.24 -17.64
N ASP A 271 6.00 10.55 -17.85
CA ASP A 271 7.12 11.47 -18.05
C ASP A 271 8.11 11.41 -16.86
N PHE A 272 7.60 11.42 -15.62
CA PHE A 272 8.44 11.39 -14.42
C PHE A 272 9.20 10.07 -14.22
N ILE A 273 8.59 8.95 -14.56
CA ILE A 273 9.21 7.61 -14.47
C ILE A 273 10.08 7.28 -15.70
N ASN A 274 10.12 8.17 -16.70
CA ASN A 274 10.83 8.03 -17.97
C ASN A 274 10.33 6.84 -18.81
N GLU A 275 9.02 6.74 -18.99
CA GLU A 275 8.39 5.74 -19.86
C GLU A 275 7.40 6.38 -20.84
N ASP A 276 7.23 5.74 -22.00
CA ASP A 276 6.33 6.24 -23.04
C ASP A 276 4.87 5.95 -22.69
N PHE A 277 4.05 6.99 -22.54
CA PHE A 277 2.60 6.86 -22.45
C PHE A 277 2.00 6.58 -23.84
N ASN A 278 1.97 5.31 -24.23
CA ASN A 278 1.54 4.87 -25.56
C ASN A 278 0.08 4.35 -25.58
N ASN A 279 -0.40 3.96 -26.77
CA ASN A 279 -1.77 3.46 -26.96
C ASN A 279 -2.06 2.19 -26.14
N GLN A 280 -1.09 1.30 -25.94
CA GLN A 280 -1.26 0.08 -25.13
C GLN A 280 -1.53 0.45 -23.67
N THR A 281 -0.70 1.33 -23.12
CA THR A 281 -0.85 1.89 -21.77
C THR A 281 -2.22 2.55 -21.59
N GLU A 282 -2.56 3.49 -22.48
CA GLU A 282 -3.80 4.26 -22.37
C GLU A 282 -5.03 3.35 -22.47
N ASN A 283 -5.01 2.35 -23.36
CA ASN A 283 -6.10 1.40 -23.50
C ASN A 283 -6.25 0.49 -22.28
N ALA A 284 -5.14 0.04 -21.68
CA ALA A 284 -5.19 -0.79 -20.48
C ALA A 284 -5.82 -0.03 -19.29
N MET A 285 -5.44 1.23 -19.10
CA MET A 285 -6.01 2.12 -18.09
C MET A 285 -7.49 2.43 -18.33
N LYS A 286 -7.88 2.67 -19.59
CA LYS A 286 -9.28 2.87 -19.97
C LYS A 286 -10.11 1.62 -19.68
N ALA A 287 -9.63 0.44 -20.06
CA ALA A 287 -10.30 -0.83 -19.80
C ALA A 287 -10.50 -1.04 -18.29
N TRP A 288 -9.45 -0.85 -17.49
CA TRP A 288 -9.54 -0.93 -16.04
C TRP A 288 -10.58 0.06 -15.48
N LYS A 289 -10.57 1.32 -15.95
CA LYS A 289 -11.52 2.34 -15.49
C LYS A 289 -12.97 1.97 -15.84
N GLU A 290 -13.22 1.42 -17.03
CA GLU A 290 -14.54 0.96 -17.46
C GLU A 290 -15.06 -0.19 -16.60
N GLU A 291 -14.20 -1.15 -16.27
CA GLU A 291 -14.53 -2.29 -15.41
C GLU A 291 -14.80 -1.87 -13.94
N ASN A 292 -14.18 -0.79 -13.47
CA ASN A 292 -14.20 -0.35 -12.07
C ASN A 292 -15.03 0.92 -11.81
N LYS A 293 -15.95 1.28 -12.71
CA LYS A 293 -16.81 2.48 -12.60
C LYS A 293 -17.65 2.58 -11.32
N HIS A 294 -17.88 1.46 -10.65
CA HIS A 294 -18.76 1.35 -9.48
C HIS A 294 -18.03 1.51 -8.13
N GLU A 295 -16.71 1.70 -8.11
CA GLU A 295 -15.91 1.70 -6.87
C GLU A 295 -15.97 3.02 -6.04
N MET A 296 -16.93 3.91 -6.25
CA MET A 296 -17.01 5.19 -5.53
C MET A 296 -18.29 5.35 -4.70
N GLY A 297 -18.21 4.94 -3.43
CA GLY A 297 -19.19 5.32 -2.40
C GLY A 297 -18.72 6.53 -1.60
N ALA A 298 -19.56 7.54 -1.46
CA ALA A 298 -19.34 8.66 -0.54
C ALA A 298 -19.93 8.30 0.82
N HIS A 299 -19.09 7.90 1.77
CA HIS A 299 -19.49 7.82 3.17
C HIS A 299 -19.24 9.16 3.86
N HIS A 300 -20.18 9.56 4.70
CA HIS A 300 -20.03 10.72 5.58
C HIS A 300 -19.37 10.26 6.88
N TYR A 301 -18.17 10.78 7.13
CA TYR A 301 -17.45 10.65 8.38
C TYR A 301 -17.13 12.06 8.88
N SER A 302 -17.13 12.27 10.19
CA SER A 302 -16.78 13.56 10.78
C SER A 302 -15.66 13.40 11.81
N LEU A 303 -14.94 14.49 12.10
CA LEU A 303 -13.87 14.47 13.10
C LEU A 303 -14.44 14.22 14.50
N GLU A 304 -15.63 14.77 14.77
CA GLU A 304 -16.32 14.73 16.05
C GLU A 304 -16.72 13.29 16.44
N GLU A 305 -17.03 12.43 15.46
CA GLU A 305 -17.31 11.01 15.67
C GLU A 305 -16.13 10.26 16.33
N PHE A 306 -14.91 10.76 16.11
CA PHE A 306 -13.66 10.20 16.62
C PHE A 306 -13.03 11.07 17.72
N GLY A 307 -13.82 11.99 18.30
CA GLY A 307 -13.37 12.86 19.39
C GLY A 307 -12.26 13.84 18.97
N LEU A 308 -12.22 14.20 17.68
CA LEU A 308 -11.26 15.15 17.13
C LEU A 308 -11.97 16.47 16.79
N GLU A 309 -11.26 17.57 16.95
CA GLU A 309 -11.69 18.90 16.53
C GLU A 309 -10.98 19.31 15.24
N SER A 310 -11.57 20.22 14.46
CA SER A 310 -10.92 20.80 13.26
C SER A 310 -9.58 21.47 13.60
N SER A 311 -9.50 22.13 14.76
CA SER A 311 -8.30 22.77 15.31
C SER A 311 -7.11 21.81 15.40
N PHE A 312 -7.35 20.54 15.76
CA PHE A 312 -6.31 19.52 15.77
C PHE A 312 -5.71 19.34 14.37
N ILE A 313 -6.54 19.29 13.32
CA ILE A 313 -6.05 19.14 11.95
C ILE A 313 -5.30 20.40 11.51
N ASP A 314 -5.88 21.57 11.76
CA ASP A 314 -5.29 22.86 11.40
C ASP A 314 -3.91 23.06 12.03
N ASP A 315 -3.72 22.63 13.28
CA ASP A 315 -2.45 22.77 14.01
C ASP A 315 -1.43 21.69 13.62
N HIS A 316 -1.84 20.41 13.61
CA HIS A 316 -0.90 19.29 13.43
C HIS A 316 -0.58 18.97 11.96
N PHE A 317 -1.40 19.43 11.01
CA PHE A 317 -1.17 19.27 9.57
C PHE A 317 -0.88 20.59 8.86
N LYS A 318 -0.67 21.68 9.63
CA LYS A 318 -0.50 23.05 9.11
C LYS A 318 0.47 23.15 7.93
N ASP A 319 1.68 22.61 8.10
CA ASP A 319 2.73 22.73 7.09
C ASP A 319 2.38 21.94 5.83
N TYR A 320 1.79 20.75 6.00
CA TYR A 320 1.29 19.94 4.89
C TYR A 320 0.17 20.66 4.12
N ILE A 321 -0.79 21.23 4.83
CA ILE A 321 -1.91 21.98 4.25
C ILE A 321 -1.37 23.16 3.45
N ASN A 322 -0.52 23.99 4.07
CA ASN A 322 0.07 25.16 3.41
C ASN A 322 0.88 24.80 2.16
N GLN A 323 1.57 23.66 2.17
CA GLN A 323 2.41 23.25 1.06
C GLN A 323 1.62 22.63 -0.10
N TYR A 324 0.62 21.79 0.18
CA TYR A 324 0.01 20.91 -0.82
C TYR A 324 -1.50 21.09 -1.02
N ILE A 325 -2.22 21.64 -0.04
CA ILE A 325 -3.67 21.76 -0.07
C ILE A 325 -4.01 23.22 -0.34
N LYS A 326 -4.22 23.54 -1.63
CA LYS A 326 -4.54 24.88 -2.12
C LYS A 326 -6.04 25.12 -2.26
#